data_AF-A0A241ZGP6-F1
#
_entry.id   AF-A0A241ZGP6-F1
#
_cell.length_a   1.000
_cell.length_b   1.000
_cell.length_c   1.000
_cell.angle_alpha   90.00
_cell.angle_beta   90.00
_cell.angle_gamma   90.00
#
_symmetry.space_group_name_H-M   'P 1'
#
loop_
_entity.id
_entity.type
_entity.pdbx_description
1 polymer ?
#
loop_
_entity_poly.entity_id
_entity_poly.type
_entity_poly.pdbx_seq_one_letter_code
_entity_poly.pdbx_strand_id
1 'polypeptide(L)'
;MLRKCKIFIRNRYNKHYWSRLYYEKITDYAHVDGTLLGVDVVKEGQLIIKDANESQILSLIKHHPARIFIGVIGGTGCLFGRGNQQISAEVINIVKKENIKVIASIDKILSLQNNTFFVDTGNSHVDQKLSGFIRVQIEKNNFMLVPIRN
;
A
#
# COMPACT_ATOMS: atom_id res chain seq x y z
N MET A 1 -5.73 -13.20 -12.72
CA MET A 1 -6.48 -12.33 -13.67
C MET A 1 -6.56 -10.93 -13.07
N LEU A 2 -5.69 -9.97 -13.49
CA LEU A 2 -5.71 -8.58 -13.00
C LEU A 2 -6.65 -7.75 -13.88
N ARG A 3 -7.95 -8.01 -13.83
CA ARG A 3 -8.94 -7.19 -14.54
C ARG A 3 -9.90 -6.60 -13.50
N LYS A 4 -9.96 -5.26 -13.47
CA LYS A 4 -10.91 -4.36 -12.76
C LYS A 4 -10.37 -3.41 -11.69
N CYS A 5 -9.06 -3.31 -11.40
CA CYS A 5 -8.57 -2.18 -10.58
C CYS A 5 -7.97 -1.11 -11.48
N LYS A 6 -8.51 0.11 -11.40
CA LYS A 6 -8.10 1.22 -12.27
C LYS A 6 -7.20 2.22 -11.57
N ILE A 7 -7.04 2.14 -10.24
CA ILE A 7 -6.28 3.12 -9.48
C ILE A 7 -5.32 2.42 -8.52
N PHE A 8 -4.06 2.82 -8.57
CA PHE A 8 -2.98 2.35 -7.71
C PHE A 8 -2.48 3.52 -6.86
N ILE A 9 -2.59 3.37 -5.54
CA ILE A 9 -2.09 4.31 -4.55
C ILE A 9 -0.79 3.73 -3.99
N ARG A 10 0.36 4.39 -4.17
CA ARG A 10 1.66 3.81 -3.79
C ARG A 10 2.55 4.73 -2.96
N ASN A 11 3.31 4.13 -2.05
CA ASN A 11 4.40 4.76 -1.29
C ASN A 11 5.72 4.00 -1.52
N ARG A 12 6.78 4.70 -1.94
CA ARG A 12 7.97 4.10 -2.59
C ARG A 12 9.19 3.95 -1.65
N TYR A 13 9.06 3.17 -0.58
CA TYR A 13 10.16 2.96 0.38
C TYR A 13 11.33 2.07 -0.08
N ASN A 14 11.38 1.60 -1.35
CA ASN A 14 12.56 0.90 -1.90
C ASN A 14 12.49 0.74 -3.44
N LYS A 15 13.07 1.68 -4.22
CA LYS A 15 13.05 1.67 -5.70
C LYS A 15 13.47 0.32 -6.33
N HIS A 16 14.40 -0.41 -5.70
CA HIS A 16 14.95 -1.67 -6.21
C HIS A 16 14.08 -2.91 -5.94
N TYR A 17 13.18 -2.86 -4.95
CA TYR A 17 12.35 -4.01 -4.60
C TYR A 17 11.10 -4.12 -5.48
N TRP A 18 10.53 -2.96 -5.85
CA TRP A 18 9.35 -2.91 -6.72
C TRP A 18 9.64 -3.45 -8.13
N SER A 19 10.85 -3.23 -8.65
CA SER A 19 11.26 -3.74 -9.97
C SER A 19 11.50 -5.24 -9.99
N ARG A 20 11.99 -5.83 -8.88
CA ARG A 20 12.35 -7.27 -8.81
C ARG A 20 11.14 -8.19 -8.63
N LEU A 21 10.06 -7.71 -8.02
CA LEU A 21 8.90 -8.52 -7.64
C LEU A 21 7.80 -8.64 -8.70
N TYR A 22 7.80 -7.77 -9.70
CA TYR A 22 6.65 -7.61 -10.58
C TYR A 22 7.02 -7.35 -12.04
N TYR A 23 7.83 -8.22 -12.64
CA TYR A 23 8.28 -8.04 -14.03
C TYR A 23 7.19 -8.19 -15.11
N GLU A 24 5.96 -8.60 -14.78
CA GLU A 24 4.94 -8.87 -15.83
C GLU A 24 3.55 -8.25 -15.60
N LYS A 25 3.30 -7.59 -14.46
CA LYS A 25 1.92 -7.15 -14.11
C LYS A 25 1.79 -5.79 -13.42
N ILE A 26 2.85 -5.31 -12.77
CA ILE A 26 2.95 -3.90 -12.31
C ILE A 26 3.98 -3.16 -13.18
N THR A 27 4.63 -3.82 -14.13
CA THR A 27 5.69 -3.26 -14.99
C THR A 27 5.25 -2.02 -15.76
N ASP A 28 4.01 -1.94 -16.25
CA ASP A 28 3.50 -0.70 -16.87
C ASP A 28 3.54 0.51 -15.90
N TYR A 29 3.46 0.27 -14.59
CA TYR A 29 3.36 1.28 -13.54
C TYR A 29 4.70 1.51 -12.82
N ALA A 30 5.65 0.58 -12.91
CA ALA A 30 6.95 0.62 -12.21
C ALA A 30 7.95 1.59 -12.86
N HIS A 31 7.79 1.87 -14.15
CA HIS A 31 8.64 2.81 -14.89
C HIS A 31 8.22 4.28 -14.72
N VAL A 32 7.13 4.56 -13.99
CA VAL A 32 6.64 5.92 -13.86
C VAL A 32 7.35 6.66 -12.73
N ASP A 33 7.89 7.84 -13.07
CA ASP A 33 8.76 8.61 -12.18
C ASP A 33 7.95 9.37 -11.10
N GLY A 34 7.59 8.61 -10.08
CA GLY A 34 6.74 9.03 -8.98
C GLY A 34 7.41 9.89 -7.91
N THR A 35 6.77 10.02 -6.76
CA THR A 35 7.40 10.53 -5.53
C THR A 35 8.22 9.46 -4.80
N LEU A 36 9.17 9.90 -3.95
CA LEU A 36 9.96 9.01 -3.09
C LEU A 36 9.23 8.67 -1.79
N LEU A 37 8.63 9.69 -1.16
CA LEU A 37 7.92 9.59 0.13
C LEU A 37 6.43 9.96 0.04
N GLY A 38 5.97 10.36 -1.15
CA GLY A 38 4.60 10.77 -1.40
C GLY A 38 3.70 9.63 -1.84
N VAL A 39 2.44 9.98 -2.09
CA VAL A 39 1.41 9.04 -2.52
C VAL A 39 1.04 9.31 -3.97
N ASP A 40 1.48 8.46 -4.88
CA ASP A 40 1.14 8.59 -6.29
C ASP A 40 -0.14 7.85 -6.64
N VAL A 41 -0.88 8.37 -7.61
CA VAL A 41 -2.08 7.75 -8.19
C VAL A 41 -1.78 7.36 -9.64
N VAL A 42 -1.87 6.07 -9.93
CA VAL A 42 -1.60 5.51 -11.26
C VAL A 42 -2.86 4.85 -11.80
N LYS A 43 -3.20 5.11 -13.07
CA LYS A 43 -4.36 4.56 -13.77
C LYS A 43 -3.96 4.06 -15.15
N GLU A 44 -4.30 2.80 -15.46
CA GLU A 44 -4.05 2.19 -16.78
C GLU A 44 -2.59 2.34 -17.27
N GLY A 45 -1.63 2.08 -16.37
CA GLY A 45 -0.19 2.21 -16.61
C GLY A 45 0.37 3.63 -16.41
N GLN A 46 -0.48 4.65 -16.31
CA GLN A 46 -0.05 6.05 -16.37
C GLN A 46 -0.18 6.75 -15.02
N LEU A 47 0.85 7.51 -14.61
CA LEU A 47 0.77 8.37 -13.43
C LEU A 47 -0.15 9.54 -13.75
N ILE A 48 -1.29 9.60 -13.08
CA ILE A 48 -2.29 10.64 -13.28
C ILE A 48 -2.17 11.74 -12.23
N ILE A 49 -1.70 11.42 -11.02
CA ILE A 49 -1.41 12.38 -9.97
C ILE A 49 -0.13 11.96 -9.26
N LYS A 50 0.85 12.87 -9.23
CA LYS A 50 2.08 12.74 -8.45
C LYS A 50 1.87 13.42 -7.09
N ASP A 51 2.26 12.76 -6.01
CA ASP A 51 2.08 13.27 -4.64
C ASP A 51 0.64 13.73 -4.30
N ALA A 52 -0.32 12.88 -4.60
CA ALA A 52 -1.72 13.14 -4.38
C ALA A 52 -2.02 13.36 -2.89
N ASN A 53 -2.86 14.35 -2.59
CA ASN A 53 -3.47 14.53 -1.30
C ASN A 53 -4.74 13.67 -1.14
N GLU A 54 -5.29 13.65 0.07
CA GLU A 54 -6.49 12.86 0.40
C GLU A 54 -7.68 13.23 -0.49
N SER A 55 -7.99 14.51 -0.65
CA SER A 55 -9.15 14.98 -1.42
C SER A 55 -9.09 14.51 -2.88
N GLN A 56 -7.90 14.59 -3.49
CA GLN A 56 -7.66 14.06 -4.83
C GLN A 56 -7.89 12.55 -4.89
N ILE A 57 -7.39 11.79 -3.92
CA ILE A 57 -7.59 10.34 -3.87
C ILE A 57 -9.08 10.01 -3.72
N LEU A 58 -9.76 10.63 -2.75
CA LEU A 58 -11.19 10.42 -2.48
C LEU A 58 -12.06 10.73 -3.71
N SER A 59 -11.77 11.82 -4.41
CA SER A 59 -12.49 12.21 -5.64
C SER A 59 -12.46 11.12 -6.70
N LEU A 60 -11.35 10.38 -6.80
CA LEU A 60 -11.17 9.34 -7.81
C LEU A 60 -11.75 7.99 -7.39
N ILE A 61 -11.50 7.57 -6.15
CA ILE A 61 -11.92 6.23 -5.68
C ILE A 61 -13.43 6.11 -5.45
N LYS A 62 -14.14 7.24 -5.30
CA LYS A 62 -15.61 7.27 -5.25
C LYS A 62 -16.26 6.75 -6.53
N HIS A 63 -15.60 6.93 -7.67
CA HIS A 63 -16.15 6.57 -8.99
C HIS A 63 -15.44 5.37 -9.63
N HIS A 64 -14.35 4.90 -9.03
CA HIS A 64 -13.51 3.87 -9.61
C HIS A 64 -12.99 2.89 -8.56
N PRO A 65 -13.02 1.57 -8.82
CA PRO A 65 -12.38 0.59 -7.96
C PRO A 65 -10.86 0.85 -7.88
N ALA A 66 -10.35 0.86 -6.66
CA ALA A 66 -8.97 1.19 -6.34
C ALA A 66 -8.30 0.11 -5.48
N ARG A 67 -6.97 0.08 -5.53
CA ARG A 67 -6.11 -0.76 -4.69
C ARG A 67 -4.98 0.07 -4.13
N ILE A 68 -4.64 -0.21 -2.89
CA ILE A 68 -3.49 0.41 -2.22
C ILE A 68 -2.33 -0.57 -2.29
N PHE A 69 -1.18 -0.09 -2.75
CA PHE A 69 0.08 -0.82 -2.77
C PHE A 69 1.05 -0.12 -1.85
N ILE A 70 1.32 -0.71 -0.70
CA ILE A 70 2.17 -0.10 0.32
C ILE A 70 3.44 -0.88 0.53
N GLY A 71 4.56 -0.16 0.53
CA GLY A 71 5.85 -0.68 0.97
C GLY A 71 6.00 -0.49 2.48
N VAL A 72 6.85 -1.31 3.09
CA VAL A 72 7.17 -1.20 4.52
C VAL A 72 8.50 -0.46 4.70
N ILE A 73 8.54 0.46 5.67
CA ILE A 73 9.79 0.96 6.27
C ILE A 73 10.18 -0.03 7.37
N GLY A 74 11.35 -0.67 7.26
CA GLY A 74 11.84 -1.57 8.30
C GLY A 74 11.97 -0.88 9.65
N GLY A 75 11.84 -1.61 10.75
CA GLY A 75 11.94 -1.09 12.12
C GLY A 75 10.60 -0.68 12.75
N THR A 76 9.84 0.24 12.16
CA THR A 76 8.62 0.75 12.82
C THR A 76 7.46 -0.23 12.75
N GLY A 77 7.24 -0.86 11.59
CA GLY A 77 6.08 -1.73 11.36
C GLY A 77 4.76 -0.98 11.21
N CYS A 78 4.77 0.35 11.08
CA CYS A 78 3.56 1.13 10.81
C CYS A 78 3.12 0.91 9.35
N LEU A 79 1.93 0.35 9.14
CA LEU A 79 1.33 0.25 7.80
C LEU A 79 0.57 1.53 7.44
N PHE A 80 -0.28 2.00 8.34
CA PHE A 80 -1.04 3.24 8.17
C PHE A 80 -0.99 3.99 9.50
N GLY A 81 -0.57 5.25 9.46
CA GLY A 81 -0.30 6.04 10.64
C GLY A 81 -0.67 7.50 10.44
N ARG A 82 -0.80 8.24 11.55
CA ARG A 82 -1.26 9.64 11.54
C ARG A 82 -0.43 10.61 10.69
N GLY A 83 0.81 10.28 10.36
CA GLY A 83 1.71 11.11 9.56
C GLY A 83 1.56 10.96 8.04
N ASN A 84 0.76 10.01 7.55
CA ASN A 84 0.55 9.75 6.11
C ASN A 84 -0.94 9.81 5.76
N GLN A 85 -1.55 10.98 6.03
CA GLN A 85 -2.99 11.22 5.90
C GLN A 85 -3.52 11.20 4.47
N GLN A 86 -2.65 11.13 3.46
CA GLN A 86 -3.08 10.94 2.08
C GLN A 86 -3.85 9.62 1.90
N ILE A 87 -3.48 8.58 2.68
CA ILE A 87 -4.22 7.32 2.79
C ILE A 87 -4.94 7.28 4.13
N SER A 88 -5.93 8.18 4.28
CA SER A 88 -6.70 8.33 5.51
C SER A 88 -7.58 7.11 5.82
N ALA A 89 -8.17 7.11 7.03
CA ALA A 89 -9.18 6.15 7.43
C ALA A 89 -10.35 6.06 6.43
N GLU A 90 -10.77 7.18 5.84
CA GLU A 90 -11.86 7.22 4.86
C GLU A 90 -11.44 6.57 3.54
N VAL A 91 -10.23 6.86 3.04
CA VAL A 91 -9.66 6.20 1.86
C VAL A 91 -9.59 4.69 2.08
N ILE A 92 -9.09 4.24 3.24
CA ILE A 92 -8.98 2.83 3.59
C ILE A 92 -10.36 2.18 3.68
N ASN A 93 -11.35 2.85 4.26
CA ASN A 93 -12.70 2.32 4.41
C ASN A 93 -13.39 2.12 3.04
N ILE A 94 -13.17 3.03 2.08
CA ILE A 94 -13.68 2.89 0.72
C ILE A 94 -12.95 1.77 -0.04
N VAL A 95 -11.62 1.71 0.04
CA VAL A 95 -10.80 0.71 -0.68
C VAL A 95 -10.99 -0.70 -0.10
N LYS A 96 -11.12 -0.80 1.22
CA LYS A 96 -11.22 -2.04 2.02
C LYS A 96 -9.92 -2.86 2.07
N LYS A 97 -9.75 -3.60 3.17
CA LYS A 97 -8.53 -4.37 3.51
C LYS A 97 -8.12 -5.36 2.41
N GLU A 98 -9.08 -6.03 1.79
CA GLU A 98 -8.86 -7.04 0.74
C GLU A 98 -8.15 -6.48 -0.50
N ASN A 99 -8.29 -5.17 -0.74
CA ASN A 99 -7.68 -4.44 -1.84
C ASN A 99 -6.35 -3.76 -1.48
N ILE A 100 -5.87 -3.96 -0.25
CA ILE A 100 -4.54 -3.53 0.18
C ILE A 100 -3.54 -4.64 -0.15
N LYS A 101 -2.39 -4.25 -0.71
CA LYS A 101 -1.26 -5.12 -1.02
C LYS A 101 -0.01 -4.55 -0.37
N VAL A 102 0.53 -5.30 0.58
CA VAL A 102 1.78 -4.97 1.26
C VAL A 102 2.93 -5.67 0.56
N ILE A 103 4.01 -4.94 0.31
CA ILE A 103 5.22 -5.44 -0.35
C ILE A 103 6.42 -5.14 0.53
N ALA A 104 7.16 -6.18 0.91
CA ALA A 104 8.36 -6.05 1.74
C ALA A 104 9.31 -7.23 1.51
N SER A 105 10.61 -7.02 1.77
CA SER A 105 11.56 -8.12 1.88
C SER A 105 11.35 -8.90 3.16
N ILE A 106 11.82 -10.15 3.21
CA ILE A 106 11.89 -10.91 4.46
C ILE A 106 12.66 -10.12 5.53
N ASP A 107 13.83 -9.57 5.18
CA ASP A 107 14.65 -8.79 6.12
C ASP A 107 13.91 -7.57 6.70
N LYS A 108 13.06 -6.91 5.90
CA LYS A 108 12.23 -5.79 6.36
C LYS A 108 11.12 -6.23 7.30
N ILE A 109 10.61 -7.45 7.16
CA ILE A 109 9.60 -8.03 8.05
C ILE A 109 10.26 -8.52 9.35
N LEU A 110 11.43 -9.17 9.26
CA LEU A 110 12.19 -9.68 10.41
C LEU A 110 12.82 -8.59 11.27
N SER A 111 13.02 -7.39 10.70
CA SER A 111 13.46 -6.20 11.45
C SER A 111 12.33 -5.44 12.14
N LEU A 112 11.07 -5.87 11.98
CA LEU A 112 9.95 -5.27 12.69
C LEU A 112 9.98 -5.70 14.16
N GLN A 113 9.59 -4.80 15.06
CA GLN A 113 9.36 -5.18 16.44
C GLN A 113 8.31 -6.29 16.51
N ASN A 114 8.69 -7.41 17.14
CA ASN A 114 7.88 -8.63 17.26
C ASN A 114 7.43 -9.24 15.92
N ASN A 115 8.09 -8.93 14.80
CA ASN A 115 7.69 -9.36 13.46
C ASN A 115 6.22 -9.01 13.14
N THR A 116 5.73 -7.88 13.67
CA THR A 116 4.33 -7.46 13.56
C THR A 116 4.20 -6.10 12.91
N PHE A 117 3.11 -5.90 12.18
CA PHE A 117 2.67 -4.57 11.78
C PHE A 117 1.74 -3.97 12.82
N PHE A 118 1.59 -2.64 12.77
CA PHE A 118 0.53 -1.92 13.45
C PHE A 118 -0.11 -0.87 12.55
N VAL A 119 -1.30 -0.42 12.96
CA VAL A 119 -2.05 0.67 12.33
C VAL A 119 -2.51 1.67 13.39
N ASP A 120 -2.48 2.94 13.06
CA ASP A 120 -3.02 4.05 13.86
C ASP A 120 -3.55 5.10 12.88
N THR A 121 -4.72 4.83 12.31
CA THR A 121 -5.37 5.73 11.35
C THR A 121 -6.05 6.92 12.03
N GLY A 122 -6.08 6.94 13.37
CA GLY A 122 -6.89 7.86 14.16
C GLY A 122 -8.38 7.50 14.19
N ASN A 123 -8.77 6.36 13.60
CA ASN A 123 -10.13 5.85 13.59
C ASN A 123 -10.13 4.38 14.05
N SER A 124 -10.56 4.15 15.29
CA SER A 124 -10.52 2.83 15.94
C SER A 124 -11.31 1.75 15.20
N HIS A 125 -12.40 2.11 14.51
CA HIS A 125 -13.19 1.18 13.70
C HIS A 125 -12.43 0.70 12.47
N VAL A 126 -11.71 1.61 11.81
CA VAL A 126 -10.85 1.25 10.67
C VAL A 126 -9.65 0.45 11.13
N ASP A 127 -9.01 0.84 12.24
CA ASP A 127 -7.88 0.11 12.81
C ASP A 127 -8.28 -1.33 13.20
N GLN A 128 -9.46 -1.51 13.79
CA GLN A 128 -10.01 -2.82 14.11
C GLN A 128 -10.29 -3.66 12.85
N LYS A 129 -10.84 -3.06 11.78
CA LYS A 129 -11.04 -3.76 10.50
C LYS A 129 -9.73 -4.19 9.85
N LEU A 130 -8.66 -3.43 10.04
CA LEU A 130 -7.33 -3.73 9.50
C LEU A 130 -6.59 -4.82 10.29
N SER A 131 -6.89 -4.96 11.58
CA SER A 131 -6.27 -5.92 12.50
C SER A 131 -6.39 -7.39 12.06
N GLY A 132 -5.63 -8.27 12.70
CA GLY A 132 -5.57 -9.71 12.38
C GLY A 132 -4.35 -10.02 11.54
N PHE A 133 -4.50 -10.64 10.38
CA PHE A 133 -3.36 -10.93 9.49
C PHE A 133 -3.49 -10.20 8.15
N ILE A 134 -2.34 -9.90 7.54
CA ILE A 134 -2.26 -9.43 6.16
C ILE A 134 -1.25 -10.25 5.37
N ARG A 135 -1.56 -10.47 4.09
CA ARG A 135 -0.65 -11.10 3.14
C ARG A 135 0.37 -10.08 2.66
N VAL A 136 1.64 -10.34 2.93
CA VAL A 136 2.78 -9.57 2.44
C VAL A 136 3.40 -10.30 1.26
N GLN A 137 3.51 -9.63 0.13
CA GLN A 137 4.22 -10.13 -1.02
C GLN A 137 5.73 -9.96 -0.82
N ILE A 138 6.46 -11.06 -0.89
CA ILE A 138 7.92 -11.09 -0.69
C ILE A 138 8.65 -11.35 -1.99
N GLU A 139 8.15 -12.28 -2.81
CA GLU A 139 8.66 -12.67 -4.13
C GLU A 139 7.50 -12.96 -5.08
N LYS A 140 7.68 -13.03 -6.41
CA LYS A 140 6.57 -13.20 -7.40
C LYS A 140 5.53 -14.25 -7.00
N ASN A 141 5.98 -15.39 -6.46
CA ASN A 141 5.14 -16.51 -6.06
C ASN A 141 5.17 -16.80 -4.55
N ASN A 142 5.80 -15.94 -3.74
CA ASN A 142 5.97 -16.15 -2.31
C ASN A 142 5.35 -15.02 -1.49
N PHE A 143 4.70 -15.40 -0.40
CA PHE A 143 4.05 -14.48 0.53
C PHE A 143 4.17 -14.98 1.96
N MET A 144 4.15 -14.04 2.90
CA MET A 144 3.99 -14.35 4.32
C MET A 144 2.71 -13.72 4.84
N LEU A 145 2.07 -14.40 5.79
CA LEU A 145 1.04 -13.81 6.63
C LEU A 145 1.73 -13.14 7.81
N VAL A 146 1.51 -11.84 7.96
CA VAL A 146 2.09 -11.04 9.04
C VAL A 146 0.95 -10.47 9.89
N PRO A 147 1.00 -10.59 11.22
CA PRO A 147 -0.02 -10.02 12.08
C PRO A 147 -0.02 -8.49 12.04
N ILE A 148 -1.20 -7.89 12.14
CA ILE A 148 -1.46 -6.47 12.33
C ILE A 148 -2.10 -6.29 13.71
N ARG A 149 -1.43 -5.52 14.58
CA ARG A 149 -1.98 -5.06 15.86
C ARG A 149 -2.68 -3.70 15.72
N ASN A 150 -3.65 -3.47 16.59
CA ASN A 150 -4.27 -2.17 16.87
C ASN A 150 -3.71 -1.70 18.22
#